data_AF-A0A7S0XGP5-F1
#
_entry.id   AF-A0A7S0XGP5-F1
#
_cell.length_a   1.000
_cell.length_b   1.000
_cell.length_c   1.000
_cell.angle_alpha   90.00
_cell.angle_beta   90.00
_cell.angle_gamma   90.00
#
_symmetry.space_group_name_H-M   'P 1'
#
loop_
_entity.id
_entity.type
_entity.pdbx_description
1 polymer ?
#
loop_
_entity_poly.entity_id
_entity_poly.type
_entity_poly.pdbx_seq_one_letter_code
_entity_poly.pdbx_strand_id
1 'polypeptide(L)'
;MRCAVGDPAPRVRAAAAAAVAQLLEGPATRQYLAAAELRVNPKTGQAVRRNFASLSSTLGDTAVTLHHALVRVIALDPSLSCLPAACRALSTFLDAAPFARLPPELLPNAMAALWKRLQE
;
A
#
# COMPACT_ATOMS: atom_id res chain seq x y z
N MET A 1 -3.17 -11.47 1.99
CA MET A 1 -2.62 -10.25 2.64
C MET A 1 -3.39 -9.83 3.88
N ARG A 2 -4.72 -9.64 3.82
CA ARG A 2 -5.55 -9.27 4.99
C ARG A 2 -5.45 -10.26 6.17
N CYS A 3 -5.21 -11.55 5.89
CA CYS A 3 -5.08 -12.60 6.90
C CYS A 3 -3.82 -12.48 7.78
N ALA A 4 -2.62 -12.39 7.20
CA ALA A 4 -1.37 -12.35 7.96
C ALA A 4 -1.11 -11.00 8.65
N VAL A 5 -1.66 -9.92 8.08
CA VAL A 5 -1.55 -8.56 8.62
C VAL A 5 -2.58 -8.29 9.71
N GLY A 6 -3.69 -9.03 9.74
CA GLY A 6 -4.69 -9.00 10.81
C GLY A 6 -4.53 -10.13 11.84
N ASP A 7 -3.39 -10.80 11.86
CA ASP A 7 -3.15 -11.94 12.75
C ASP A 7 -3.17 -11.48 14.23
N PRO A 8 -3.74 -12.24 15.17
CA PRO A 8 -3.72 -11.88 16.59
C PRO A 8 -2.29 -11.74 17.15
N ALA A 9 -1.33 -12.52 16.65
CA ALA A 9 0.04 -12.50 17.12
C ALA A 9 0.85 -11.32 16.51
N PRO A 10 1.37 -10.39 17.33
CA PRO A 10 2.09 -9.21 16.83
C PRO A 10 3.37 -9.56 16.06
N ARG A 11 4.01 -10.69 16.41
CA ARG A 11 5.21 -11.19 15.72
C ARG A 11 4.90 -11.64 14.29
N VAL A 12 3.74 -12.26 14.07
CA VAL A 12 3.30 -12.72 12.74
C VAL A 12 2.99 -11.51 11.87
N ARG A 13 2.29 -10.50 12.43
CA ARG A 13 2.04 -9.23 11.72
C ARG A 13 3.33 -8.53 11.32
N ALA A 14 4.30 -8.43 12.23
CA ALA A 14 5.60 -7.82 11.96
C ALA A 14 6.40 -8.58 10.88
N ALA A 15 6.42 -9.93 10.95
CA ALA A 15 7.07 -10.76 9.95
C ALA A 15 6.39 -10.64 8.58
N ALA A 16 5.06 -10.59 8.54
CA ALA A 16 4.30 -10.39 7.31
C ALA A 16 4.61 -9.02 6.69
N ALA A 17 4.61 -7.95 7.49
CA ALA A 17 4.98 -6.62 7.02
C ALA A 17 6.43 -6.57 6.48
N ALA A 18 7.35 -7.26 7.15
CA ALA A 18 8.76 -7.33 6.72
C ALA A 18 8.92 -8.10 5.41
N ALA A 19 8.24 -9.24 5.25
CA ALA A 19 8.23 -10.00 4.00
C ALA A 19 7.66 -9.17 2.84
N VAL A 20 6.63 -8.36 3.11
CA VAL A 20 6.06 -7.44 2.10
C VAL A 20 7.06 -6.36 1.72
N ALA A 21 7.77 -5.76 2.69
CA ALA A 21 8.83 -4.80 2.39
C ALA A 21 9.89 -5.41 1.46
N GLN A 22 10.36 -6.62 1.77
CA GLN A 22 11.35 -7.33 0.94
C GLN A 22 10.84 -7.63 -0.47
N LEU A 23 9.57 -8.01 -0.62
CA LEU A 23 8.96 -8.24 -1.93
C LEU A 23 8.88 -6.95 -2.76
N LEU A 24 8.64 -5.80 -2.13
CA LEU A 24 8.57 -4.50 -2.79
C LEU A 24 9.94 -3.95 -3.19
N GLU A 25 10.99 -4.30 -2.44
CA GLU A 25 12.38 -3.92 -2.75
C GLU A 25 12.92 -4.62 -4.01
N GLY A 26 12.30 -5.73 -4.44
CA GLY A 26 12.72 -6.48 -5.62
C GLY A 26 12.61 -5.67 -6.93
N PRO A 27 13.62 -5.74 -7.83
CA PRO A 27 13.63 -4.96 -9.07
C PRO A 27 12.47 -5.32 -10.00
N ALA A 28 12.03 -6.58 -10.01
CA ALA A 28 10.86 -7.03 -10.76
C ALA A 28 9.59 -6.35 -10.27
N THR A 29 9.37 -6.29 -8.95
CA THR A 29 8.19 -5.64 -8.35
C THR A 29 8.16 -4.15 -8.66
N ARG A 30 9.32 -3.48 -8.67
CA ARG A 30 9.43 -2.08 -9.08
C ARG A 30 9.00 -1.87 -10.53
N GLN A 31 9.41 -2.76 -11.44
CA GLN A 31 8.98 -2.72 -12.84
C GLN A 31 7.47 -2.96 -13.00
N TYR A 32 6.90 -3.89 -12.24
CA TYR A 32 5.46 -4.14 -12.26
C TYR A 32 4.66 -2.96 -11.71
N LEU A 33 5.12 -2.33 -10.62
CA LEU A 33 4.48 -1.14 -10.05
C LEU A 33 4.53 0.05 -11.00
N ALA A 34 5.62 0.25 -11.75
CA ALA A 34 5.71 1.32 -12.75
C ALA A 34 4.67 1.19 -13.88
N ALA A 35 4.24 -0.04 -14.18
CA ALA A 35 3.18 -0.31 -15.15
C ALA A 35 1.77 -0.20 -14.57
N ALA A 36 1.61 -0.07 -13.25
CA ALA A 36 0.32 0.02 -12.59
C ALA A 36 -0.41 1.32 -12.96
N GLU A 37 -1.71 1.22 -13.22
CA GLU A 37 -2.55 2.37 -13.57
C GLU A 37 -3.92 2.19 -12.92
N LEU A 38 -4.39 3.20 -12.19
CA LEU A 38 -5.77 3.24 -11.70
C LEU A 38 -6.41 4.55 -12.13
N ARG A 39 -7.29 4.46 -13.13
CA ARG A 39 -8.09 5.60 -13.56
C ARG A 39 -9.24 5.81 -12.61
N VAL A 40 -9.36 7.01 -12.08
CA VAL A 40 -10.45 7.40 -11.20
C VAL A 40 -11.31 8.44 -11.91
N ASN A 41 -12.63 8.32 -11.78
CA ASN A 41 -13.55 9.33 -12.28
C ASN A 41 -13.44 10.57 -11.36
N PRO A 42 -13.06 11.74 -11.88
CA PRO A 42 -12.83 12.93 -11.05
C PRO A 42 -14.10 13.45 -10.37
N LYS A 43 -15.30 13.09 -10.87
CA LYS A 43 -16.58 13.51 -10.28
C LYS A 43 -17.06 12.59 -9.17
N THR A 44 -16.78 11.29 -9.26
CA THR A 44 -17.32 10.29 -8.32
C THR A 44 -16.26 9.67 -7.41
N GLY A 45 -14.97 9.86 -7.71
CA GLY A 45 -13.87 9.21 -7.01
C GLY A 45 -13.81 7.69 -7.23
N GLN A 46 -14.63 7.14 -8.12
CA GLN A 46 -14.69 5.70 -8.36
C GLN A 46 -13.73 5.28 -9.48
N ALA A 47 -13.17 4.08 -9.37
CA ALA A 47 -12.33 3.50 -10.40
C ALA A 47 -13.11 3.32 -11.71
N VAL A 48 -12.60 3.89 -12.80
CA VAL A 48 -13.16 3.71 -14.15
C VAL A 48 -12.70 2.36 -14.67
N ARG A 49 -13.61 1.39 -14.69
CA ARG A 49 -13.35 0.05 -15.23
C ARG A 49 -13.90 -0.05 -16.65
N ARG A 50 -13.05 -0.52 -17.57
CA ARG A 50 -13.50 -1.00 -18.90
C ARG A 50 -13.92 -2.47 -18.75
N ASN A 51 -14.77 -2.96 -19.67
CA ASN A 51 -15.27 -4.34 -19.67
C ASN A 51 -14.15 -5.40 -19.71
N PHE A 52 -12.95 -5.03 -20.16
CA PHE A 52 -11.73 -5.82 -20.01
C PHE A 52 -10.75 -5.09 -19.09
N ALA A 53 -10.33 -5.75 -18.01
CA ALA A 53 -9.26 -5.27 -17.15
C ALA A 53 -7.90 -5.60 -17.80
N SER A 54 -7.13 -4.57 -18.15
CA SER A 54 -5.72 -4.76 -18.51
C SER A 54 -4.92 -5.19 -17.28
N LEU A 55 -3.82 -5.91 -17.47
CA LEU A 55 -2.89 -6.24 -16.37
C LEU A 55 -2.47 -4.99 -15.58
N SER A 56 -2.26 -3.85 -16.24
CA SER A 56 -1.96 -2.57 -15.58
C SER A 56 -3.07 -2.09 -14.64
N SER A 57 -4.34 -2.28 -15.01
CA SER A 57 -5.50 -1.90 -14.19
C SER A 57 -5.66 -2.79 -12.96
N THR A 58 -5.50 -4.11 -13.12
CA THR A 58 -5.49 -5.04 -11.99
C THR A 58 -4.32 -4.78 -11.06
N LEU A 59 -3.13 -4.50 -11.61
CA LEU A 59 -1.96 -4.10 -10.81
C LEU A 59 -2.23 -2.79 -10.05
N GLY A 60 -2.85 -1.80 -10.68
CA GLY A 60 -3.27 -0.55 -10.03
C GLY A 60 -4.19 -0.79 -8.83
N ASP A 61 -5.24 -1.60 -9.00
CA ASP A 61 -6.15 -1.99 -7.92
C ASP A 61 -5.42 -2.70 -6.78
N THR A 62 -4.52 -3.64 -7.11
CA THR A 62 -3.75 -4.38 -6.09
C THR A 62 -2.76 -3.48 -5.36
N ALA A 63 -2.12 -2.54 -6.06
CA ALA A 63 -1.18 -1.58 -5.50
C ALA A 63 -1.89 -0.62 -4.53
N VAL A 64 -3.06 -0.11 -4.90
CA VAL A 64 -3.89 0.75 -4.04
C VAL A 64 -4.41 -0.02 -2.83
N THR A 65 -4.84 -1.27 -3.03
CA THR A 65 -5.28 -2.14 -1.92
C THR A 65 -4.13 -2.43 -0.94
N LEU A 66 -2.93 -2.70 -1.47
CA LEU A 66 -1.71 -2.87 -0.69
C LEU A 66 -1.39 -1.62 0.12
N HIS A 67 -1.40 -0.45 -0.52
CA HIS A 67 -1.16 0.82 0.14
C HIS A 67 -2.15 1.04 1.30
N HIS A 68 -3.45 0.88 1.07
CA HIS A 68 -4.45 1.03 2.13
C HIS A 68 -4.28 0.01 3.26
N ALA A 69 -3.82 -1.20 2.95
CA ALA A 69 -3.51 -2.20 3.98
C ALA A 69 -2.32 -1.73 4.85
N LEU A 70 -1.24 -1.24 4.26
CA LEU A 70 -0.08 -0.72 4.98
C LEU A 70 -0.44 0.49 5.85
N VAL A 71 -1.20 1.43 5.31
CA VAL A 71 -1.71 2.60 6.04
C VAL A 71 -2.57 2.19 7.23
N ARG A 72 -3.45 1.17 7.06
CA ARG A 72 -4.25 0.64 8.17
C ARG A 72 -3.40 0.00 9.25
N VAL A 73 -2.33 -0.73 8.90
CA VAL A 73 -1.41 -1.30 9.89
C VAL A 73 -0.78 -0.20 10.73
N ILE A 74 -0.27 0.84 10.09
CA ILE A 74 0.35 1.96 10.79
C ILE A 74 -0.65 2.65 11.71
N ALA A 75 -1.90 2.85 11.26
CA ALA A 75 -2.91 3.57 12.01
C ALA A 75 -3.59 2.77 13.13
N LEU A 76 -3.69 1.44 13.01
CA LEU A 76 -4.57 0.63 13.88
C LEU A 76 -3.84 -0.49 14.63
N ASP A 77 -2.61 -0.84 14.29
CA ASP A 77 -1.95 -1.95 14.98
C ASP A 77 -1.72 -1.58 16.45
N PRO A 78 -2.10 -2.41 17.44
CA PRO A 78 -1.84 -2.10 18.84
C PRO A 78 -0.36 -2.23 19.22
N SER A 79 0.43 -2.95 18.43
CA SER A 79 1.84 -3.19 18.69
C SER A 79 2.74 -2.28 17.86
N LEU A 80 3.73 -1.66 18.49
CA LEU A 80 4.73 -0.84 17.78
C LEU A 80 5.76 -1.69 17.01
N SER A 81 5.80 -3.00 17.24
CA SER A 81 6.78 -3.91 16.62
C SER A 81 6.64 -4.04 15.12
N CYS A 82 5.44 -3.87 14.56
CA CYS A 82 5.21 -3.93 13.11
C CYS A 82 5.51 -2.61 12.39
N LEU A 83 5.58 -1.50 13.15
CA LEU A 83 5.64 -0.15 12.60
C LEU A 83 6.86 0.07 11.72
N PRO A 84 8.10 -0.32 12.11
CA PRO A 84 9.28 -0.11 11.27
C PRO A 84 9.18 -0.84 9.93
N ALA A 85 8.68 -2.08 9.95
CA ALA A 85 8.51 -2.89 8.75
C ALA A 85 7.40 -2.33 7.83
N ALA A 86 6.28 -1.89 8.41
CA ALA A 86 5.19 -1.26 7.66
C ALA A 86 5.62 0.09 7.05
N CYS A 87 6.34 0.92 7.80
CA CYS A 87 6.91 2.18 7.30
C CYS A 87 7.91 1.93 6.17
N ARG A 88 8.78 0.91 6.29
CA ARG A 88 9.71 0.52 5.22
C ARG A 88 8.97 0.04 3.98
N ALA A 89 7.97 -0.83 4.13
CA ALA A 89 7.13 -1.28 3.02
C ALA A 89 6.40 -0.11 2.34
N LEU A 90 5.93 0.88 3.12
CA LEU A 90 5.26 2.05 2.59
C LEU A 90 6.25 2.96 1.84
N SER A 91 7.43 3.21 2.39
CA SER A 91 8.49 3.99 1.73
C SER A 91 8.90 3.37 0.39
N THR A 92 9.17 2.06 0.39
CA THR A 92 9.58 1.32 -0.82
C THR A 92 8.47 1.30 -1.87
N PHE A 93 7.21 1.18 -1.44
CA PHE A 93 6.06 1.32 -2.33
C PHE A 93 6.01 2.72 -2.96
N LEU A 94 6.13 3.78 -2.16
CA LEU A 94 6.07 5.17 -2.63
C LEU A 94 7.22 5.48 -3.61
N ASP A 95 8.42 4.96 -3.38
CA ASP A 95 9.58 5.13 -4.29
C ASP A 95 9.40 4.42 -5.65
N ALA A 96 8.57 3.39 -5.70
CA ALA A 96 8.27 2.62 -6.90
C ALA A 96 6.94 3.03 -7.57
N ALA A 97 6.09 3.79 -6.88
CA ALA A 97 4.74 4.10 -7.31
C ALA A 97 4.71 5.19 -8.40
N PRO A 98 4.04 4.96 -9.55
CA PRO A 98 3.82 5.99 -10.55
C PRO A 98 2.67 6.92 -10.10
N PHE A 99 2.96 7.92 -9.26
CA PHE A 99 1.95 8.86 -8.73
C PHE A 99 1.15 9.60 -9.81
N ALA A 100 1.71 9.78 -11.02
CA ALA A 100 0.98 10.35 -12.14
C ALA A 100 -0.19 9.47 -12.65
N ARG A 101 -0.18 8.17 -12.32
CA ARG A 101 -1.13 7.15 -12.79
C ARG A 101 -1.95 6.49 -11.67
N LEU A 102 -1.68 6.85 -10.42
CA LEU A 102 -2.36 6.36 -9.24
C LEU A 102 -3.15 7.49 -8.57
N PRO A 103 -4.09 7.17 -7.66
CA PRO A 103 -4.88 8.19 -6.98
C PRO A 103 -3.98 9.20 -6.24
N PRO A 104 -4.22 10.51 -6.38
CA PRO A 104 -3.39 11.53 -5.76
C PRO A 104 -3.48 11.53 -4.23
N GLU A 105 -4.49 10.90 -3.66
CA GLU A 105 -4.73 10.83 -2.22
C GLU A 105 -3.84 9.80 -1.50
N LEU A 106 -3.11 8.94 -2.22
CA LEU A 106 -2.27 7.91 -1.60
C LEU A 106 -1.22 8.52 -0.66
N LEU A 107 -0.43 9.47 -1.13
CA LEU A 107 0.64 10.09 -0.35
C LEU A 107 0.08 10.92 0.85
N PRO A 108 -0.94 11.79 0.67
CA PRO A 108 -1.58 12.47 1.81
C PRO A 108 -2.12 11.51 2.87
N ASN A 109 -2.75 10.41 2.46
CA ASN A 109 -3.29 9.42 3.40
C ASN A 109 -2.19 8.69 4.18
N ALA A 110 -1.08 8.35 3.52
CA ALA A 110 0.10 7.78 4.17
C ALA A 110 0.68 8.73 5.22
N MET A 111 0.87 9.99 4.87
CA MET A 111 1.40 11.02 5.77
C MET A 111 0.46 11.26 6.96
N ALA A 112 -0.85 11.37 6.73
CA ALA A 112 -1.83 11.58 7.79
C ALA A 112 -1.84 10.43 8.81
N ALA A 113 -1.75 9.18 8.35
CA ALA A 113 -1.70 8.02 9.24
C ALA A 113 -0.40 7.98 10.05
N LEU A 114 0.75 8.26 9.44
CA LEU A 114 2.03 8.36 10.13
C LEU A 114 2.02 9.49 11.17
N TRP A 115 1.49 10.66 10.80
CA TRP A 115 1.41 11.82 11.69
C TRP A 115 0.54 11.52 12.92
N LYS A 116 -0.66 10.97 12.70
CA LYS A 116 -1.55 10.57 13.79
C LYS A 116 -0.86 9.58 14.72
N ARG A 117 -0.11 8.63 14.15
CA ARG A 117 0.58 7.61 14.92
C ARG A 117 1.79 8.13 15.71
N LEU A 118 2.42 9.22 15.26
CA LEU A 118 3.47 9.91 16.01
C LEU A 118 2.93 10.73 17.20
N GLN A 119 1.62 11.04 17.20
CA GLN A 119 0.95 11.77 18.27
C GLN A 119 0.38 10.86 19.36
N GLU A 120 0.36 9.54 19.14
CA GLU A 120 0.00 8.51 20.14
C GLU A 120 1.21 8.14 21.01
#